data_AF-A0A068FIK3-F1
#
_entry.id   AF-A0A068FIK3-F1
#
_cell.length_a   1.000
_cell.length_b   1.000
_cell.length_c   1.000
_cell.angle_alpha   90.00
_cell.angle_beta   90.00
_cell.angle_gamma   90.00
#
_symmetry.space_group_name_H-M   'P 1'
#
loop_
_entity.id
_entity.type
_entity.pdbx_description
1 polymer ?
#
loop_
_entity_poly.entity_id
_entity_poly.type
_entity_poly.pdbx_seq_one_letter_code
_entity_poly.pdbx_strand_id
1 'polypeptide(L)'
;WRDQELLSPDLDPTNYWNYNRSRTMDQPNTYRLITRFREVFDFYTKKEGKTKVLMTEAYTTLDRTMDYYQFEGKPGAHMPFNFFFITHVSGRSPAKDYQKAIQ
;
A
#
# COMPACT_ATOMS: atom_id res chain seq x y z
N TRP A 1 16.86 7.24 17.78
CA TRP A 1 16.54 6.29 16.69
C TRP A 1 16.96 4.92 17.19
N ARG A 2 16.07 3.93 17.13
CA ARG A 2 16.42 2.54 17.50
C ARG A 2 16.61 1.75 16.22
N ASP A 3 17.56 0.82 16.24
CA ASP A 3 17.83 -0.06 15.13
C ASP A 3 16.63 -1.00 14.87
N GLN A 4 16.51 -1.46 13.63
CA GLN A 4 15.54 -2.49 13.28
C GLN A 4 16.05 -3.84 13.79
N GLU A 5 15.14 -4.61 14.37
CA GLU A 5 15.44 -5.94 14.88
C GLU A 5 15.36 -6.96 13.74
N LEU A 6 16.31 -7.90 13.71
CA LEU A 6 16.20 -9.08 12.85
C LEU A 6 15.01 -9.92 13.28
N LEU A 7 14.39 -10.61 12.33
CA LEU A 7 13.31 -11.56 12.61
C LEU A 7 13.80 -12.77 13.42
N SER A 8 15.07 -13.15 13.25
CA SER A 8 15.76 -14.15 14.05
C SER A 8 17.28 -13.84 14.09
N PRO A 9 17.99 -14.12 15.21
CA PRO A 9 19.41 -13.73 15.37
C PRO A 9 20.39 -14.41 14.40
N ASP A 10 20.01 -15.55 13.81
CA ASP A 10 20.82 -16.34 12.87
C ASP A 10 20.71 -15.87 11.41
N LEU A 11 19.81 -14.92 11.13
CA LEU A 11 19.60 -14.39 9.79
C LEU A 11 20.71 -13.42 9.37
N ASP A 12 21.04 -13.44 8.08
CA ASP A 12 22.02 -12.53 7.48
C ASP A 12 21.58 -11.05 7.67
N PRO A 13 22.36 -10.22 8.38
CA PRO A 13 22.03 -8.84 8.65
C PRO A 13 22.15 -7.93 7.42
N THR A 14 22.71 -8.39 6.30
CA THR A 14 22.79 -7.58 5.07
C THR A 14 21.53 -7.70 4.20
N ASN A 15 20.70 -8.72 4.44
CA ASN A 15 19.49 -8.96 3.68
C ASN A 15 18.31 -8.14 4.23
N TYR A 16 17.80 -7.23 3.40
CA TYR A 16 16.66 -6.36 3.70
C TYR A 16 15.42 -7.10 4.23
N TRP A 17 15.14 -8.31 3.72
CA TRP A 17 13.94 -9.07 4.08
C TRP A 17 14.01 -9.73 5.46
N ASN A 18 15.19 -9.78 6.08
CA ASN A 18 15.40 -10.41 7.38
C ASN A 18 15.04 -9.50 8.57
N TYR A 19 14.59 -8.27 8.31
CA TYR A 19 14.28 -7.29 9.35
C TYR A 19 12.79 -7.16 9.63
N ASN A 20 12.46 -6.92 10.90
CA ASN A 20 11.14 -6.47 11.31
C ASN A 20 10.95 -4.99 10.94
N ARG A 21 10.20 -4.75 9.87
CA ARG A 21 9.98 -3.43 9.27
C ARG A 21 8.78 -2.67 9.84
N SER A 22 8.19 -3.15 10.94
CA SER A 22 7.00 -2.57 11.59
C SER A 22 7.16 -1.12 12.05
N ARG A 23 8.38 -0.59 12.16
CA ARG A 23 8.65 0.81 12.56
C ARG A 23 8.99 1.75 11.41
N THR A 24 9.24 1.22 10.21
CA THR A 24 9.67 2.02 9.06
C THR A 24 8.70 1.97 7.89
N MET A 25 7.85 0.95 7.85
CA MET A 25 6.83 0.76 6.81
C MET A 25 5.44 0.92 7.41
N ASP A 26 4.48 1.29 6.57
CA ASP A 26 3.04 1.24 6.85
C ASP A 26 2.63 1.96 8.15
N GLN A 27 3.35 3.03 8.48
CA GLN A 27 3.04 3.82 9.67
C GLN A 27 1.70 4.55 9.47
N PRO A 28 0.85 4.63 10.52
CA PRO A 28 -0.44 5.34 10.46
C PRO A 28 -0.36 6.73 9.85
N ASN A 29 0.75 7.44 10.09
CA ASN A 29 0.95 8.79 9.60
C ASN A 29 1.02 8.89 8.07
N THR A 30 1.46 7.83 7.38
CA THR A 30 1.46 7.75 5.92
C THR A 30 0.03 7.83 5.39
N TYR A 31 -0.89 7.04 5.94
CA TYR A 31 -2.29 7.05 5.54
C TYR A 31 -2.98 8.39 5.87
N ARG A 32 -2.67 8.96 7.04
CA ARG A 32 -3.13 10.32 7.41
C ARG A 32 -2.65 11.38 6.42
N LEU A 33 -1.45 11.24 5.85
CA LEU A 33 -0.95 12.15 4.83
C LEU A 33 -1.72 11.99 3.51
N ILE A 34 -2.00 10.75 3.09
CA ILE A 34 -2.77 10.47 1.88
C ILE A 34 -4.18 11.06 1.96
N THR A 35 -4.86 10.94 3.11
CA THR A 35 -6.19 11.57 3.31
C THR A 35 -6.12 13.10 3.18
N ARG A 36 -5.05 13.75 3.66
CA ARG A 36 -4.85 15.20 3.46
C ARG A 36 -4.56 15.56 2.00
N PHE A 37 -3.79 14.75 1.29
CA PHE A 37 -3.59 14.94 -0.14
C PHE A 37 -4.91 14.78 -0.90
N ARG A 38 -5.75 13.84 -0.49
CA ARG A 38 -7.07 13.68 -1.06
C ARG A 38 -7.93 14.93 -0.91
N GLU A 39 -7.91 15.59 0.25
CA GLU A 39 -8.61 16.86 0.48
C GLU A 39 -8.16 17.96 -0.52
N VAL A 40 -6.86 18.02 -0.85
CA VAL A 40 -6.32 18.96 -1.86
C VAL A 40 -6.85 18.64 -3.26
N PHE A 41 -6.87 17.37 -3.65
CA PHE A 41 -7.39 16.95 -4.96
C PHE A 41 -8.88 17.26 -5.12
N ASP A 42 -9.66 17.03 -4.05
CA ASP A 42 -11.08 17.37 -4.03
C ASP A 42 -11.31 18.88 -4.11
N PHE A 43 -10.46 19.68 -3.45
CA PHE A 43 -10.53 21.14 -3.56
C PHE A 43 -10.33 21.62 -5.00
N TYR A 44 -9.29 21.16 -5.69
CA TYR A 44 -9.04 21.53 -7.08
C TYR A 44 -10.08 20.94 -8.04
N THR A 45 -10.62 19.76 -7.75
CA THR A 45 -11.75 19.19 -8.49
C THR A 45 -12.96 20.11 -8.46
N LYS A 46 -13.33 20.61 -7.27
CA LYS A 46 -14.45 21.54 -7.09
C LYS A 46 -14.16 22.90 -7.73
N LYS A 47 -12.94 23.41 -7.57
CA LYS A 47 -12.53 24.72 -8.09
C LYS A 47 -12.55 24.78 -9.62
N GLU A 48 -12.08 23.72 -10.29
CA GLU A 48 -11.88 23.70 -11.74
C GLU A 48 -12.98 22.96 -12.50
N GLY A 49 -13.91 22.31 -11.79
CA GLY A 49 -14.96 21.47 -12.39
C GLY A 49 -14.43 20.25 -13.13
N LYS A 50 -13.19 19.80 -12.83
CA LYS A 50 -12.53 18.66 -13.47
C LYS A 50 -12.01 17.69 -12.42
N THR A 51 -12.45 16.44 -12.47
CA THR A 51 -12.02 15.38 -11.54
C THR A 51 -10.50 15.20 -11.56
N LYS A 52 -9.88 15.34 -10.38
CA LYS A 52 -8.46 15.01 -10.14
C LYS A 52 -8.39 13.67 -9.43
N VAL A 53 -7.65 12.73 -9.99
CA VAL A 53 -7.53 11.36 -9.45
C VAL A 53 -6.20 11.20 -8.74
N LEU A 54 -6.25 10.64 -7.53
CA LEU A 54 -5.08 10.25 -6.73
C LEU A 54 -4.95 8.73 -6.75
N MET A 55 -3.80 8.25 -7.21
CA MET A 55 -3.42 6.83 -7.18
C MET A 55 -2.20 6.64 -6.29
N THR A 56 -2.12 5.51 -5.60
CA THR A 56 -1.01 5.20 -4.69
C THR A 56 -0.41 3.84 -5.04
N GLU A 57 0.90 3.80 -5.14
CA GLU A 57 1.66 2.56 -5.31
C GLU A 57 2.29 2.20 -3.96
N ALA A 58 1.98 1.00 -3.45
CA ALA A 58 2.54 0.48 -2.21
C ALA A 58 2.70 -1.04 -2.30
N TYR A 59 3.88 -1.53 -1.92
CA TYR A 59 4.15 -2.96 -1.77
C TYR A 59 4.02 -3.33 -0.29
N THR A 60 2.80 -3.68 0.11
CA THR A 60 2.45 -4.06 1.48
C THR A 60 1.38 -5.15 1.47
N THR A 61 0.89 -5.56 2.65
CA THR A 61 -0.19 -6.54 2.76
C THR A 61 -1.50 -5.99 2.20
N LEU A 62 -2.46 -6.88 1.91
CA LEU A 62 -3.77 -6.46 1.39
C LEU A 62 -4.47 -5.50 2.36
N ASP A 63 -4.52 -5.82 3.65
CA ASP A 63 -5.15 -4.96 4.66
C ASP A 63 -4.56 -3.55 4.67
N ARG A 64 -3.23 -3.46 4.59
CA ARG A 64 -2.50 -2.19 4.51
C ARG A 64 -2.67 -1.46 3.19
N THR A 65 -2.93 -2.20 2.11
CA THR A 65 -3.28 -1.63 0.80
C THR A 65 -4.69 -1.04 0.86
N MET A 66 -5.62 -1.69 1.55
CA MET A 66 -7.00 -1.22 1.72
C MET A 66 -7.08 0.07 2.58
N ASP A 67 -6.19 0.22 3.56
CA ASP A 67 -6.05 1.46 4.35
C ASP A 67 -5.78 2.71 3.47
N TYR A 68 -5.27 2.55 2.23
CA TYR A 68 -5.09 3.68 1.30
C TYR A 68 -6.39 4.18 0.68
N TYR A 69 -7.45 3.36 0.60
CA TYR A 69 -8.77 3.81 0.14
C TYR A 69 -9.45 4.71 1.17
N GLN A 70 -9.36 4.33 2.44
CA GLN A 70 -9.96 5.05 3.55
C GLN A 70 -9.17 4.78 4.82
N PHE A 71 -8.88 5.84 5.58
CA PHE A 71 -8.20 5.73 6.86
C PHE A 71 -8.91 6.58 7.90
N GLU A 72 -9.21 6.01 9.07
CA GLU A 72 -9.91 6.70 10.17
C GLU A 72 -11.22 7.40 9.74
N GLY A 73 -11.97 6.78 8.83
CA GLY A 73 -13.23 7.34 8.31
C GLY A 73 -13.08 8.43 7.26
N LYS A 74 -11.85 8.77 6.85
CA LYS A 74 -11.58 9.78 5.83
C LYS A 74 -11.23 9.16 4.47
N PRO A 75 -11.72 9.71 3.35
CA PRO A 75 -11.33 9.27 2.02
C PRO A 75 -9.83 9.43 1.79
N GLY A 76 -9.21 8.38 1.23
CA GLY A 76 -7.82 8.37 0.80
C GLY A 76 -7.70 8.42 -0.73
N ALA A 77 -6.74 7.67 -1.25
CA ALA A 77 -6.54 7.52 -2.68
C ALA A 77 -7.79 6.97 -3.36
N HIS A 78 -8.02 7.38 -4.60
CA HIS A 78 -9.13 6.87 -5.41
C HIS A 78 -8.87 5.43 -5.85
N MET A 79 -7.60 5.10 -6.07
CA MET A 79 -7.19 3.80 -6.55
C MET A 79 -5.74 3.50 -6.12
N PRO A 80 -5.55 2.77 -5.01
CA PRO A 80 -4.32 2.05 -4.76
C PRO A 80 -4.08 1.03 -5.86
N PHE A 81 -2.85 0.92 -6.36
CA PHE A 81 -2.50 -0.07 -7.37
C PHE A 81 -2.61 -1.49 -6.83
N ASN A 82 -3.26 -2.37 -7.60
CA ASN A 82 -3.30 -3.79 -7.33
C ASN A 82 -2.16 -4.50 -8.08
N PHE A 83 -1.16 -4.98 -7.34
CA PHE A 83 -0.01 -5.71 -7.89
C PHE A 83 -0.15 -7.23 -7.85
N PHE A 84 -1.29 -7.79 -7.44
CA PHE A 84 -1.43 -9.25 -7.29
C PHE A 84 -1.19 -10.01 -8.59
N PHE A 85 -1.63 -9.44 -9.72
CA PHE A 85 -1.38 -10.04 -11.04
C PHE A 85 0.09 -10.08 -11.45
N ILE A 86 0.92 -9.18 -10.92
CA ILE A 86 2.35 -9.13 -11.22
C ILE A 86 3.15 -9.98 -10.22
N THR A 87 2.68 -10.09 -8.99
CA THR A 87 3.43 -10.69 -7.87
C THR A 87 3.05 -12.13 -7.54
N HIS A 88 1.80 -12.54 -7.81
CA HIS A 88 1.26 -13.84 -7.35
C HIS A 88 0.88 -14.80 -8.48
N VAL A 89 0.78 -14.33 -9.74
CA VAL A 89 0.52 -15.19 -10.90
C VAL A 89 1.50 -14.93 -12.02
N SER A 90 1.66 -15.93 -12.89
CA SER A 90 2.49 -15.86 -14.09
C SER A 90 1.83 -16.66 -15.22
N GLY A 91 2.36 -16.58 -16.44
CA GLY A 91 1.82 -17.35 -17.58
C GLY A 91 1.84 -18.88 -17.41
N ARG A 92 2.44 -19.40 -16.34
CA ARG A 92 2.45 -20.83 -15.99
C ARG A 92 1.46 -21.18 -14.86
N SER A 93 0.79 -20.19 -14.28
CA SER A 93 -0.14 -20.40 -13.17
C SER A 93 -1.42 -21.09 -13.66
N PRO A 94 -1.96 -22.08 -12.94
CA PRO A 94 -3.26 -22.68 -13.25
C PRO A 94 -4.40 -21.68 -13.01
N ALA A 95 -5.55 -21.91 -13.66
CA ALA A 95 -6.73 -21.04 -13.58
C ALA A 95 -7.19 -20.75 -12.12
N LYS A 96 -7.05 -21.73 -11.22
CA LYS A 96 -7.37 -21.57 -9.78
C LYS A 96 -6.55 -20.47 -9.08
N ASP A 97 -5.33 -20.21 -9.54
CA ASP A 97 -4.48 -19.19 -8.92
C ASP A 97 -4.84 -17.79 -9.44
N TYR A 98 -5.25 -17.68 -10.71
CA TYR A 98 -5.88 -16.47 -11.24
C TYR A 98 -7.19 -16.14 -10.52
N GLN A 99 -8.02 -17.14 -10.22
CA GLN A 99 -9.24 -16.94 -9.43
C GLN A 99 -8.92 -16.33 -8.06
N LYS A 100 -7.90 -16.84 -7.36
CA LYS A 100 -7.46 -16.30 -6.06
C LYS A 100 -6.87 -14.89 -6.14
N ALA A 101 -6.27 -14.52 -7.28
CA ALA A 101 -5.76 -13.16 -7.45
C ALA A 101 -6.88 -12.13 -7.72
N ILE A 102 -8.05 -12.59 -8.17
CA ILE A 102 -9.22 -11.77 -8.46
C ILE A 102 -10.14 -11.62 -7.23
N GLN A 103 -10.34 -12.72 -6.49
CA GLN A 103 -11.34 -12.84 -5.41
C GLN A 103 -10.80 -12.52 -4.02
#